data_AF-A0A8R2M5U8-F1
#
_entry.id   AF-A0A8R2M5U8-F1
#
_cell.length_a   1.000
_cell.length_b   1.000
_cell.length_c   1.000
_cell.angle_alpha   90.00
_cell.angle_beta   90.00
_cell.angle_gamma   90.00
#
_symmetry.space_group_name_H-M   'P 1'
#
loop_
_entity.id
_entity.type
_entity.pdbx_description
1 polymer ?
#
loop_
_entity_poly.entity_id
_entity_poly.type
_entity_poly.pdbx_seq_one_letter_code
_entity_poly.pdbx_strand_id
1 'polypeptide(L)'
;MACSVSDTPSLKDLPKVATDLKSQLEGFNTSCLRDVDTNEKIVLPSAEAKRNTTNKNHRKRFFTLSIFFFNSTTDVAKEKQHNALLQGVELFQPSSLRKTETIEKNILPNAIDVATEKTQKSLFDGIEKFDSSQLKHTETQEKNPLPDKDVVAAEKAHQNLLDGVEHFDKTQMKHTTTEEKNPLPPIEAIEAEKEKNKFLNGIENFDPTKLKHTETCEKNPLPTKDVIEQEKSA
;
A
#
# COMPACT_ATOMS: atom_id res chain seq x y z
N MET A 1 -26.86 -29.54 25.76
CA MET A 1 -25.85 -28.62 25.21
C MET A 1 -25.75 -28.89 23.73
N ALA A 2 -26.26 -27.98 22.89
CA ALA A 2 -26.22 -28.13 21.44
C ALA A 2 -24.84 -27.70 20.94
N CYS A 3 -24.10 -28.61 20.30
CA CYS A 3 -22.88 -28.26 19.59
C CYS A 3 -23.27 -27.54 18.29
N SER A 4 -22.83 -26.29 18.19
CA SER A 4 -22.90 -25.47 16.99
C SER A 4 -22.12 -26.12 15.85
N VAL A 5 -22.83 -26.32 14.74
CA VAL A 5 -22.32 -26.65 13.42
C VAL A 5 -21.17 -25.70 13.08
N SER A 6 -20.00 -26.25 12.76
CA SER A 6 -18.87 -25.47 12.26
C SER A 6 -19.08 -25.25 10.77
N ASP A 7 -19.56 -24.07 10.41
CA ASP A 7 -19.64 -23.63 9.04
C ASP A 7 -18.23 -23.63 8.43
N THR A 8 -18.05 -24.38 7.34
CA THR A 8 -16.85 -24.30 6.51
C THR A 8 -16.74 -22.87 5.95
N PRO A 9 -15.64 -22.14 6.17
CA PRO A 9 -15.52 -20.76 5.71
C PRO A 9 -15.64 -20.71 4.19
N SER A 10 -16.56 -19.89 3.69
CA SER A 10 -16.76 -19.73 2.26
C SER A 10 -15.58 -18.96 1.66
N LEU A 11 -15.31 -19.12 0.36
CA LEU A 11 -14.18 -18.45 -0.32
C LEU A 11 -14.20 -16.91 -0.20
N LYS A 12 -15.36 -16.35 0.16
CA LYS A 12 -15.59 -14.91 0.38
C LYS A 12 -15.18 -14.45 1.77
N ASP A 13 -15.07 -15.38 2.73
CA ASP A 13 -14.74 -15.12 4.13
C ASP A 13 -13.24 -15.28 4.42
N LEU A 14 -12.45 -15.73 3.44
CA LEU A 14 -11.00 -15.79 3.57
C LEU A 14 -10.40 -14.37 3.52
N PRO A 15 -9.39 -14.08 4.36
CA PRO A 15 -8.71 -12.80 4.34
C PRO A 15 -8.10 -12.56 2.96
N LYS A 16 -8.50 -11.45 2.32
CA LYS A 16 -7.94 -11.05 1.03
C LYS A 16 -6.51 -10.57 1.25
N VAL A 17 -5.59 -11.10 0.43
CA VAL A 17 -4.21 -10.63 0.38
C VAL A 17 -4.23 -9.13 0.08
N ALA A 18 -3.51 -8.33 0.89
CA ALA A 18 -3.41 -6.89 0.71
C ALA A 18 -2.93 -6.56 -0.72
N THR A 19 -3.51 -5.54 -1.34
CA THR A 19 -3.23 -5.14 -2.73
C THR A 19 -1.75 -4.90 -2.98
N ASP A 20 -1.06 -4.34 -1.99
CA ASP A 20 0.37 -4.03 -2.07
C ASP A 20 1.22 -5.30 -2.07
N LEU A 21 0.86 -6.28 -1.24
CA LEU A 21 1.54 -7.57 -1.18
C LEU A 21 1.32 -8.38 -2.46
N LYS A 22 0.12 -8.29 -3.05
CA LYS A 22 -0.19 -8.92 -4.34
C LYS A 22 0.67 -8.34 -5.47
N SER A 23 0.79 -7.02 -5.55
CA SER A 23 1.64 -6.33 -6.53
C SER A 23 3.13 -6.69 -6.36
N GLN A 24 3.61 -6.76 -5.11
CA GLN A 24 4.98 -7.18 -4.81
C GLN A 24 5.27 -8.64 -5.20
N LEU A 25 4.30 -9.53 -5.08
CA LEU A 25 4.43 -10.94 -5.48
C LEU A 25 4.36 -11.11 -7.00
N GLU A 26 3.48 -10.38 -7.69
CA GLU A 26 3.38 -10.41 -9.16
C GLU A 26 4.62 -9.81 -9.84
N GLY A 27 5.27 -8.84 -9.22
CA GLY A 27 6.53 -8.23 -9.69
C GLY A 27 7.81 -8.86 -9.11
N PHE A 28 7.71 -9.95 -8.35
CA PHE A 28 8.87 -10.54 -7.66
C PHE A 28 9.83 -11.22 -8.65
N ASN A 29 11.07 -10.74 -8.71
CA ASN A 29 12.13 -11.33 -9.52
C ASN A 29 13.00 -12.28 -8.67
N THR A 30 12.96 -13.58 -8.98
CA THR A 30 13.73 -14.62 -8.29
C THR A 30 15.24 -14.50 -8.49
N SER A 31 15.72 -13.78 -9.50
CA SER A 31 17.16 -13.55 -9.72
C SER A 31 17.77 -12.54 -8.75
N CYS A 32 16.96 -11.83 -7.98
CA CYS A 32 17.41 -10.88 -6.95
C CYS A 32 17.63 -11.57 -5.58
N LEU A 33 17.33 -12.85 -5.47
CA LEU A 33 17.65 -13.64 -4.28
C LEU A 33 19.16 -13.85 -4.20
N ARG A 34 19.72 -13.70 -3.00
CA ARG A 34 21.13 -14.03 -2.77
C ARG A 34 21.31 -15.53 -2.82
N ASP A 35 22.27 -15.99 -3.60
CA ASP A 35 22.73 -17.37 -3.53
C ASP A 35 23.33 -17.65 -2.16
N VAL A 36 22.81 -18.67 -1.48
CA VAL A 36 23.31 -19.14 -0.19
C VAL A 36 23.78 -20.57 -0.39
N ASP A 37 25.10 -20.76 -0.38
CA ASP A 37 25.69 -22.11 -0.35
C ASP A 37 25.37 -22.79 0.98
N THR A 38 24.44 -23.74 0.94
CA THR A 38 24.14 -24.60 2.08
C THR A 38 25.27 -25.61 2.26
N ASN A 39 26.23 -25.28 3.11
CA ASN A 39 27.24 -26.23 3.56
C ASN A 39 26.64 -27.14 4.64
N GLU A 40 26.28 -28.37 4.29
CA GLU A 40 25.95 -29.41 5.27
C GLU A 40 27.20 -29.73 6.11
N LYS A 41 27.14 -29.40 7.40
CA LYS A 41 28.22 -29.60 8.36
C LYS A 41 28.27 -31.06 8.82
N ILE A 42 28.70 -31.98 7.97
CA ILE A 42 29.14 -33.32 8.39
C ILE A 42 30.67 -33.35 8.33
N VAL A 43 31.30 -32.85 9.39
CA VAL A 43 32.75 -33.03 9.58
C VAL A 43 32.97 -34.16 10.55
N LEU A 44 33.25 -35.35 10.03
CA LEU A 44 33.95 -36.41 10.75
C LEU A 44 35.37 -35.90 11.08
N PRO A 45 35.86 -36.02 12.32
CA PRO A 45 37.22 -35.61 12.62
C PRO A 45 38.20 -36.58 11.95
N SER A 46 38.67 -36.22 10.76
CA SER A 46 39.81 -36.88 10.13
C SER A 46 41.08 -36.54 10.90
N ALA A 47 41.74 -37.58 11.38
CA ALA A 47 42.99 -37.51 12.12
C ALA A 47 44.14 -37.08 11.21
N GLU A 48 44.48 -35.79 11.16
CA GLU A 48 45.74 -35.36 10.54
C GLU A 48 46.22 -33.98 11.03
N ALA A 49 46.54 -33.86 12.33
CA ALA A 49 47.39 -32.77 12.82
C ALA A 49 48.87 -33.16 12.69
N LYS A 50 49.46 -32.71 11.58
CA LYS A 50 50.85 -32.90 11.17
C LYS A 50 51.85 -32.12 12.05
N ARG A 51 52.94 -32.81 12.37
CA ARG A 51 54.34 -32.37 12.53
C ARG A 51 54.61 -30.86 12.37
N ASN A 52 55.27 -30.22 13.36
CA ASN A 52 56.39 -29.32 13.04
C ASN A 52 57.44 -29.19 14.18
N THR A 53 58.66 -29.59 13.82
CA THR A 53 60.03 -29.14 14.15
C THR A 53 60.52 -28.75 15.56
N THR A 54 61.75 -29.25 15.82
CA THR A 54 62.84 -28.68 16.64
C THR A 54 62.75 -28.70 18.17
N ASN A 55 62.96 -29.89 18.76
CA ASN A 55 63.91 -30.09 19.86
C ASN A 55 64.17 -31.61 20.02
N LYS A 56 65.25 -32.09 19.41
CA LYS A 56 65.71 -33.49 19.46
C LYS A 56 66.26 -33.78 20.86
N ASN A 57 65.74 -34.82 21.51
CA ASN A 57 66.29 -35.57 22.65
C ASN A 57 65.77 -35.31 24.08
N HIS A 58 65.21 -34.14 24.43
CA HIS A 58 64.55 -33.98 25.76
C HIS A 58 63.03 -34.19 25.72
N ARG A 59 62.36 -33.83 24.62
CA ARG A 59 60.91 -34.03 24.49
C ARG A 59 60.48 -35.45 24.15
N LYS A 60 61.34 -36.27 23.53
CA LYS A 60 60.97 -37.67 23.20
C LYS A 60 60.75 -38.53 24.45
N ARG A 61 61.54 -38.34 25.52
CA ARG A 61 61.36 -39.08 26.77
C ARG A 61 60.15 -38.62 27.58
N PHE A 62 59.83 -37.32 27.53
CA PHE A 62 58.61 -36.79 28.14
C PHE A 62 57.34 -37.15 27.35
N PHE A 63 57.40 -37.20 26.02
CA PHE A 63 56.23 -37.51 25.19
C PHE A 63 55.87 -38.99 25.20
N THR A 64 56.85 -39.91 25.24
CA THR A 64 56.56 -41.35 25.38
C THR A 64 56.01 -41.70 26.77
N LEU A 65 56.42 -41.00 27.82
CA LEU A 65 55.87 -41.22 29.16
C LEU A 65 54.49 -40.56 29.32
N SER A 66 54.24 -39.42 28.67
CA SER A 66 52.95 -38.73 28.70
C SER A 66 51.86 -39.42 27.89
N ILE A 67 52.17 -40.11 26.78
CA ILE A 67 51.16 -40.88 26.03
C ILE A 67 50.66 -42.09 26.83
N PHE A 68 51.53 -42.75 27.62
CA PHE A 68 51.11 -43.85 28.48
C PHE A 68 50.34 -43.36 29.73
N PHE A 69 50.63 -42.16 30.23
CA PHE A 69 49.95 -41.59 31.40
C PHE A 69 48.62 -40.88 31.08
N PHE A 70 48.31 -40.67 29.80
CA PHE A 70 47.05 -40.06 29.34
C PHE A 70 45.99 -41.09 28.93
N ASN A 71 46.04 -42.33 29.43
CA ASN A 71 44.78 -42.99 29.77
C ASN A 71 44.39 -42.40 31.12
N SER A 72 43.82 -41.18 31.07
CA SER A 72 43.33 -40.52 32.27
C SER A 72 42.45 -41.54 33.01
N THR A 73 42.61 -41.63 34.33
CA THR A 73 41.78 -42.50 35.18
C THR A 73 40.27 -42.36 34.89
N THR A 74 39.85 -41.23 34.30
CA THR A 74 38.49 -40.96 33.85
C THR A 74 38.03 -41.82 32.66
N ASP A 75 38.91 -42.21 31.74
CA ASP A 75 38.54 -42.99 30.54
C ASP A 75 38.28 -44.46 30.93
N VAL A 76 39.20 -45.04 31.70
CA VAL A 76 39.05 -46.37 32.29
C VAL A 76 37.81 -46.46 33.20
N ALA A 77 37.51 -45.38 33.94
CA ALA A 77 36.31 -45.33 34.77
C ALA A 77 35.02 -45.29 33.94
N LYS A 78 34.98 -44.53 32.84
CA LYS A 78 33.85 -44.49 31.91
C LYS A 78 33.66 -45.82 31.19
N GLU A 79 34.75 -46.44 30.73
CA GLU A 79 34.72 -47.77 30.12
C GLU A 79 34.19 -48.82 31.10
N LYS A 80 34.62 -48.77 32.36
CA LYS A 80 34.09 -49.66 33.41
C LYS A 80 32.60 -49.43 33.68
N GLN A 81 32.14 -48.17 33.69
CA GLN A 81 30.70 -47.87 33.82
C GLN A 81 29.90 -48.33 32.61
N HIS A 82 30.42 -48.14 31.40
CA HIS A 82 29.80 -48.59 30.16
C HIS A 82 29.66 -50.12 30.10
N ASN A 83 30.73 -50.85 30.45
CA ASN A 83 30.72 -52.31 30.51
C ASN A 83 29.77 -52.82 31.61
N ALA A 84 29.70 -52.14 32.76
CA ALA A 84 28.72 -52.47 33.81
C ALA A 84 27.27 -52.26 33.36
N LEU A 85 27.00 -51.20 32.59
CA LEU A 85 25.66 -50.96 32.02
C LEU A 85 25.28 -52.04 31.00
N LEU A 86 26.20 -52.39 30.09
CA LEU A 86 26.01 -53.46 29.11
C LEU A 86 25.70 -54.79 29.80
N GLN A 87 26.47 -55.16 30.81
CA GLN A 87 26.23 -56.38 31.58
C GLN A 87 24.88 -56.33 32.32
N GLY A 88 24.50 -55.16 32.85
CA GLY A 88 23.19 -54.95 33.47
C GLY A 88 22.03 -55.13 32.49
N VAL A 89 22.19 -54.72 31.23
CA VAL A 89 21.21 -54.93 30.15
C VAL A 89 21.17 -56.39 29.72
N GLU A 90 22.33 -57.07 29.63
CA GLU A 90 22.40 -58.49 29.26
C GLU A 90 21.77 -59.40 30.32
N LEU A 91 21.94 -59.07 31.60
CA LEU A 91 21.32 -59.80 32.72
C LEU A 91 19.88 -59.35 33.03
N PHE A 92 19.37 -58.33 32.33
CA PHE A 92 18.05 -57.77 32.57
C PHE A 92 16.97 -58.82 32.31
N GLN A 93 16.14 -59.09 33.33
CA GLN A 93 15.00 -60.01 33.22
C GLN A 93 13.75 -59.21 32.81
N PRO A 94 13.19 -59.42 31.60
CA PRO A 94 12.00 -58.70 31.15
C PRO A 94 10.77 -58.96 32.03
N SER A 95 10.75 -60.07 32.76
CA SER A 95 9.71 -60.41 33.74
C SER A 95 9.65 -59.45 34.94
N SER A 96 10.72 -58.69 35.20
CA SER A 96 10.78 -57.66 36.23
C SER A 96 10.09 -56.36 35.82
N LEU A 97 9.73 -56.21 34.55
CA LEU A 97 8.92 -55.08 34.10
C LEU A 97 7.49 -55.20 34.65
N ARG A 98 6.92 -54.07 35.06
CA ARG A 98 5.51 -54.01 35.44
C ARG A 98 4.67 -54.43 34.22
N LYS A 99 3.83 -55.45 34.40
CA LYS A 99 2.88 -55.86 33.36
C LYS A 99 1.87 -54.72 33.17
N THR A 100 1.73 -54.25 31.94
CA THR A 100 0.67 -53.32 31.54
C THR A 100 -0.26 -54.08 30.61
N GLU A 101 -1.54 -54.19 30.98
CA GLU A 101 -2.55 -54.80 30.13
C GLU A 101 -2.90 -53.83 29.00
N THR A 102 -2.65 -54.24 27.76
CA THR A 102 -3.06 -53.48 26.58
C THR A 102 -4.54 -53.77 26.31
N ILE A 103 -5.40 -52.78 26.51
CA ILE A 103 -6.82 -52.88 26.15
C ILE A 103 -6.95 -52.53 24.66
N GLU A 104 -7.14 -53.54 23.81
CA GLU A 104 -7.52 -53.35 22.41
C GLU A 104 -8.98 -52.90 22.36
N LYS A 105 -9.22 -51.61 22.05
CA LYS A 105 -10.58 -51.09 21.89
C LYS A 105 -11.12 -51.48 20.51
N ASN A 106 -11.66 -52.68 20.41
CA ASN A 106 -12.52 -53.07 19.28
C ASN A 106 -13.89 -52.41 19.43
N ILE A 107 -13.99 -51.15 19.00
CA ILE A 107 -15.25 -50.40 18.99
C ILE A 107 -16.04 -50.88 17.76
N LEU A 108 -17.21 -51.46 18.00
CA LEU A 108 -18.14 -51.79 16.93
C LEU A 108 -18.72 -50.50 16.33
N PRO A 109 -18.94 -50.44 15.00
CA PRO A 109 -19.61 -49.30 14.38
C PRO A 109 -20.93 -49.04 15.08
N ASN A 110 -21.20 -47.79 15.44
CA ASN A 110 -22.46 -47.44 16.07
C ASN A 110 -23.57 -47.35 15.01
N ALA A 111 -24.83 -47.34 15.43
CA ALA A 111 -25.97 -47.23 14.52
C ALA A 111 -25.92 -45.99 13.60
N ILE A 112 -25.26 -44.92 14.08
CA ILE A 112 -25.01 -43.70 13.30
C ILE A 112 -24.03 -43.99 12.16
N ASP A 113 -22.93 -44.70 12.43
CA ASP A 113 -21.90 -45.01 11.43
C ASP A 113 -22.46 -45.91 10.31
N VAL A 114 -23.31 -46.87 10.66
CA VAL A 114 -23.98 -47.73 9.67
C VAL A 114 -24.99 -46.94 8.82
N ALA A 115 -25.71 -46.00 9.43
CA ALA A 115 -26.67 -45.18 8.71
C ALA A 115 -25.98 -44.20 7.74
N THR A 116 -24.86 -43.60 8.15
CA THR A 116 -24.07 -42.71 7.29
C THR A 116 -23.43 -43.50 6.14
N GLU A 117 -22.85 -44.67 6.41
CA GLU A 117 -22.29 -45.54 5.36
C GLU A 117 -23.34 -45.96 4.34
N LYS A 118 -24.54 -46.36 4.80
CA LYS A 118 -25.65 -46.73 3.90
C LYS A 118 -26.09 -45.56 3.02
N THR A 119 -26.11 -44.35 3.58
CA THR A 119 -26.48 -43.13 2.85
C THR A 119 -25.42 -42.79 1.79
N GLN A 120 -24.14 -42.85 2.16
CA GLN A 120 -23.04 -42.62 1.22
C GLN A 120 -23.05 -43.65 0.10
N LYS A 121 -23.21 -44.93 0.43
CA LYS A 121 -23.29 -46.00 -0.57
C LYS A 121 -24.44 -45.78 -1.55
N SER A 122 -25.62 -45.39 -1.06
CA SER A 122 -26.75 -45.07 -1.93
C SER A 122 -26.48 -43.87 -2.85
N LEU A 123 -25.73 -42.87 -2.39
CA LEU A 123 -25.32 -41.72 -3.20
C LEU A 123 -24.35 -42.17 -4.30
N PHE A 124 -23.35 -42.97 -3.96
CA PHE A 124 -22.38 -43.51 -4.91
C PHE A 124 -23.05 -44.37 -5.98
N ASP A 125 -23.93 -45.29 -5.58
CA ASP A 125 -24.70 -46.13 -6.51
C ASP A 125 -25.56 -45.29 -7.46
N GLY A 126 -26.10 -44.16 -6.99
CA GLY A 126 -26.87 -43.23 -7.80
C GLY A 126 -26.02 -42.46 -8.81
N ILE A 127 -24.79 -42.07 -8.43
CA ILE A 127 -23.83 -41.39 -9.31
C ILE A 127 -23.25 -42.37 -10.33
N GLU A 128 -22.93 -43.61 -9.94
CA GLU A 128 -22.38 -44.62 -10.85
C GLU A 128 -23.39 -45.01 -11.94
N LYS A 129 -24.68 -45.06 -11.59
CA LYS A 129 -25.77 -45.34 -12.53
C LYS A 129 -26.33 -44.09 -13.21
N PHE A 130 -25.71 -42.93 -13.00
CA PHE A 130 -26.19 -41.67 -13.55
C PHE A 130 -25.99 -41.63 -15.07
N ASP A 131 -27.10 -41.47 -15.79
CA ASP A 131 -27.11 -41.35 -17.25
C ASP A 131 -27.08 -39.88 -17.65
N SER A 132 -25.93 -39.43 -18.16
CA SER A 132 -25.73 -38.05 -18.61
C SER A 132 -26.57 -37.70 -19.85
N SER A 133 -27.12 -38.67 -20.57
CA SER A 133 -28.00 -38.41 -21.72
C SER A 133 -29.39 -37.89 -21.31
N GLN A 134 -29.77 -38.05 -20.04
CA GLN A 134 -31.01 -37.51 -19.48
C GLN A 134 -30.87 -36.05 -19.05
N LEU A 135 -29.65 -35.49 -19.07
CA LEU A 135 -29.44 -34.08 -18.83
C LEU A 135 -29.99 -33.27 -20.01
N LYS A 136 -30.80 -32.26 -19.70
CA LYS A 136 -31.28 -31.32 -20.72
C LYS A 136 -30.09 -30.58 -21.32
N HIS A 137 -29.94 -30.64 -22.65
CA HIS A 137 -28.95 -29.84 -23.35
C HIS A 137 -29.17 -28.37 -23.05
N THR A 138 -28.17 -27.72 -22.44
CA THR A 138 -28.15 -26.27 -22.23
C THR A 138 -27.00 -25.71 -23.05
N GLU A 139 -27.31 -24.97 -24.10
CA GLU A 139 -26.30 -24.31 -24.93
C GLU A 139 -25.73 -23.10 -24.17
N THR A 140 -24.48 -23.21 -23.74
CA THR A 140 -23.75 -22.11 -23.09
C THR A 140 -23.25 -21.14 -24.16
N GLN A 141 -23.90 -19.97 -24.27
CA GLN A 141 -23.44 -18.87 -25.12
C GLN A 141 -22.28 -18.13 -24.45
N GLU A 142 -21.06 -18.27 -25.01
CA GLU A 142 -19.89 -17.49 -24.59
C GLU A 142 -20.07 -16.02 -25.04
N LYS A 143 -20.28 -15.12 -24.09
CA LYS A 143 -20.48 -13.68 -24.31
C LYS A 143 -19.15 -12.92 -24.51
N ASN A 144 -18.27 -13.44 -25.35
CA ASN A 144 -17.13 -12.69 -25.90
C ASN A 144 -17.30 -12.50 -27.42
N PRO A 145 -18.38 -11.82 -27.90
CA PRO A 145 -18.46 -11.47 -29.29
C PRO A 145 -17.28 -10.57 -29.65
N LEU A 146 -16.62 -10.87 -30.77
CA LEU A 146 -15.59 -10.01 -31.34
C LEU A 146 -16.17 -8.61 -31.58
N PRO A 147 -15.38 -7.54 -31.45
CA PRO A 147 -15.84 -6.19 -31.76
C PRO A 147 -16.40 -6.15 -33.19
N ASP A 148 -17.62 -5.62 -33.34
CA ASP A 148 -18.22 -5.45 -34.66
C ASP A 148 -17.44 -4.46 -35.51
N LYS A 149 -17.61 -4.55 -36.84
CA LYS A 149 -16.94 -3.67 -37.82
C LYS A 149 -17.11 -2.18 -37.50
N ASP A 150 -18.29 -1.80 -36.98
CA ASP A 150 -18.60 -0.43 -36.62
C ASP A 150 -17.83 0.04 -35.39
N VAL A 151 -17.61 -0.85 -34.41
CA VAL A 151 -16.81 -0.57 -33.21
C VAL A 151 -15.35 -0.34 -33.61
N VAL A 152 -14.80 -1.21 -34.46
CA VAL A 152 -13.43 -1.07 -34.96
C VAL A 152 -13.25 0.19 -35.82
N ALA A 153 -14.26 0.55 -36.62
CA ALA A 153 -14.22 1.77 -37.42
C ALA A 153 -14.27 3.03 -36.56
N ALA A 154 -15.08 3.04 -35.50
CA ALA A 154 -15.16 4.14 -34.54
C ALA A 154 -13.84 4.31 -33.77
N GLU A 155 -13.27 3.21 -33.28
CA GLU A 155 -11.96 3.19 -32.61
C GLU A 155 -10.86 3.77 -33.53
N LYS A 156 -10.82 3.32 -34.79
CA LYS A 156 -9.85 3.81 -35.77
C LYS A 156 -10.03 5.29 -36.09
N ALA A 157 -11.26 5.77 -36.17
CA ALA A 157 -11.54 7.19 -36.38
C ALA A 157 -11.06 8.04 -35.20
N HIS A 158 -11.26 7.57 -33.97
CA HIS A 158 -10.78 8.24 -32.77
C HIS A 158 -9.24 8.27 -32.71
N GLN A 159 -8.58 7.15 -33.02
CA GLN A 159 -7.13 7.08 -33.05
C GLN A 159 -6.53 8.04 -34.08
N ASN A 160 -7.10 8.08 -35.29
CA ASN A 160 -6.64 9.02 -36.33
C ASN A 160 -6.78 10.49 -35.90
N LEU A 161 -7.84 10.83 -35.15
CA LEU A 161 -8.03 12.18 -34.63
C LEU A 161 -6.95 12.52 -33.58
N LEU A 162 -6.68 11.60 -32.67
CA LEU A 162 -5.63 11.75 -31.66
C LEU A 162 -4.26 11.92 -32.31
N ASP A 163 -3.91 11.03 -33.24
CA ASP A 163 -2.63 11.07 -33.95
C ASP A 163 -2.45 12.41 -34.71
N GLY A 164 -3.53 12.91 -35.33
CA GLY A 164 -3.54 14.19 -36.03
C GLY A 164 -3.36 15.40 -35.12
N VAL A 165 -3.85 15.36 -33.88
CA VAL A 165 -3.63 16.42 -32.88
C VAL A 165 -2.25 16.31 -32.25
N GLU A 166 -1.78 15.09 -31.95
CA GLU A 166 -0.46 14.84 -31.36
C GLU A 166 0.67 15.31 -32.28
N HIS A 167 0.55 15.04 -33.58
CA HIS A 167 1.56 15.39 -34.58
C HIS A 167 1.23 16.69 -35.33
N PHE A 168 0.33 17.52 -34.79
CA PHE A 168 -0.08 18.75 -35.43
C PHE A 168 1.08 19.75 -35.54
N ASP A 169 1.44 20.10 -36.76
CA ASP A 169 2.49 21.06 -37.07
C ASP A 169 2.03 22.50 -36.78
N LYS A 170 2.46 23.02 -35.62
CA LYS A 170 2.16 24.38 -35.17
C LYS A 170 2.70 25.46 -36.11
N THR A 171 3.68 25.15 -36.96
CA THR A 171 4.21 26.13 -37.93
C THR A 171 3.22 26.45 -39.06
N GLN A 172 2.23 25.58 -39.28
CA GLN A 172 1.14 25.83 -40.23
C GLN A 172 0.03 26.71 -39.66
N MET A 173 0.06 27.02 -38.35
CA MET A 173 -0.86 27.99 -37.75
C MET A 173 -0.49 29.40 -38.19
N LYS A 174 -1.50 30.18 -38.57
CA LYS A 174 -1.31 31.61 -38.84
C LYS A 174 -0.85 32.29 -37.55
N HIS A 175 0.31 32.92 -37.60
CA HIS A 175 0.75 33.81 -36.52
C HIS A 175 -0.21 35.01 -36.44
N THR A 176 -0.88 35.15 -35.31
CA THR A 176 -1.66 36.34 -34.98
C THR A 176 -0.86 37.15 -33.97
N THR A 177 -0.41 38.34 -34.38
CA THR A 177 0.14 39.33 -33.46
C THR A 177 -1.02 40.02 -32.76
N THR A 178 -1.20 39.76 -31.47
CA THR A 178 -2.20 40.45 -30.65
C THR A 178 -1.63 41.79 -30.22
N GLU A 179 -2.10 42.87 -30.83
CA GLU A 179 -1.80 44.24 -30.40
C GLU A 179 -2.72 44.62 -29.23
N GLU A 180 -2.16 44.78 -28.03
CA GLU A 180 -2.88 45.35 -26.89
C GLU A 180 -3.18 46.82 -27.16
N LYS A 181 -4.44 47.13 -27.52
CA LYS A 181 -4.90 48.51 -27.65
C LYS A 181 -5.09 49.09 -26.25
N ASN A 182 -4.01 49.63 -25.68
CA ASN A 182 -4.09 50.56 -24.57
C ASN A 182 -3.85 51.99 -25.10
N PRO A 183 -4.76 52.55 -25.95
CA PRO A 183 -4.56 53.87 -26.49
C PRO A 183 -4.57 54.89 -25.36
N LEU A 184 -3.54 55.72 -25.30
CA LEU A 184 -3.54 56.89 -24.43
C LEU A 184 -4.78 57.75 -24.76
N PRO A 185 -5.41 58.38 -23.76
CA PRO A 185 -6.52 59.30 -24.01
C PRO A 185 -6.10 60.36 -25.04
N PRO A 186 -7.03 60.79 -25.91
CA PRO A 186 -6.73 61.78 -26.94
C PRO A 186 -6.19 63.08 -26.32
N ILE A 187 -5.33 63.79 -27.04
CA ILE A 187 -4.68 65.03 -26.57
C ILE A 187 -5.73 66.04 -26.07
N GLU A 188 -6.87 66.13 -26.75
CA GLU A 188 -8.01 66.97 -26.38
C GLU A 188 -8.55 66.66 -24.97
N ALA A 189 -8.64 65.38 -24.59
CA ALA A 189 -9.11 64.97 -23.27
C ALA A 189 -8.10 65.35 -22.17
N ILE A 190 -6.80 65.24 -22.47
CA ILE A 190 -5.72 65.63 -21.55
C ILE A 190 -5.71 67.14 -21.34
N GLU A 191 -5.88 67.92 -22.41
CA GLU A 191 -5.94 69.38 -22.33
C GLU A 191 -7.17 69.86 -21.56
N ALA A 192 -8.34 69.29 -21.83
CA ALA A 192 -9.57 69.59 -21.10
C ALA A 192 -9.44 69.27 -19.59
N GLU A 193 -8.85 68.12 -19.24
CA GLU A 193 -8.59 67.77 -17.85
C GLU A 193 -7.60 68.74 -17.18
N LYS A 194 -6.54 69.14 -17.90
CA LYS A 194 -5.55 70.10 -17.41
C LYS A 194 -6.18 71.46 -17.15
N GLU A 195 -7.09 71.94 -18.00
CA GLU A 195 -7.84 73.17 -17.77
C GLU A 195 -8.77 73.06 -16.57
N LYS A 196 -9.52 71.96 -16.46
CA LYS A 196 -10.38 71.70 -15.29
C LYS A 196 -9.59 71.73 -13.98
N ASN A 197 -8.43 71.07 -13.96
CA ASN A 197 -7.55 71.02 -12.79
C ASN A 197 -6.95 72.40 -12.47
N LYS A 198 -6.62 73.23 -13.46
CA LYS A 198 -6.18 74.62 -13.22
C LYS A 198 -7.29 75.44 -12.55
N PHE A 199 -8.53 75.30 -13.01
CA PHE A 199 -9.67 76.02 -12.43
C PHE A 199 -9.93 75.59 -10.98
N LEU A 200 -9.96 74.28 -10.73
CA LEU A 200 -10.13 73.71 -9.39
C LEU A 200 -9.03 74.20 -8.42
N ASN A 201 -7.76 74.09 -8.83
CA ASN A 201 -6.63 74.57 -8.03
C ASN A 201 -6.72 76.08 -7.74
N GLY A 202 -7.21 76.88 -8.70
CA GLY A 202 -7.40 78.32 -8.52
C GLY A 202 -8.44 78.65 -7.46
N ILE A 203 -9.51 77.85 -7.34
CA ILE A 203 -10.53 77.99 -6.30
C ILE A 203 -9.99 77.48 -4.96
N GLU A 204 -9.37 76.29 -4.95
CA GLU A 204 -8.88 75.66 -3.72
C GLU A 204 -7.82 76.52 -3.02
N ASN A 205 -6.95 77.17 -3.80
CA ASN A 205 -5.90 78.03 -3.28
C ASN A 205 -6.26 79.52 -3.31
N PHE A 206 -7.54 79.85 -3.50
CA PHE A 206 -7.98 81.24 -3.49
C PHE A 206 -7.87 81.82 -2.08
N ASP A 207 -7.13 82.93 -1.95
CA ASP A 207 -6.96 83.65 -0.70
C ASP A 207 -8.13 84.64 -0.50
N PRO A 208 -9.04 84.40 0.46
CA PRO A 208 -10.21 85.26 0.67
C PRO A 208 -9.84 86.66 1.13
N THR A 209 -8.63 86.87 1.69
CA THR A 209 -8.19 88.20 2.13
C THR A 209 -7.92 89.16 0.97
N LYS A 210 -7.79 88.64 -0.26
CA LYS A 210 -7.67 89.43 -1.49
C LYS A 210 -9.02 90.00 -1.97
N LEU A 211 -10.13 89.59 -1.37
CA LEU A 211 -11.44 90.20 -1.65
C LEU A 211 -11.47 91.61 -1.07
N LYS A 212 -11.83 92.59 -1.91
CA LYS A 212 -12.02 93.96 -1.46
C LYS A 212 -13.22 94.03 -0.51
N HIS A 213 -13.05 94.69 0.63
CA HIS A 213 -14.16 94.97 1.53
C HIS A 213 -15.20 95.84 0.79
N THR A 214 -16.45 95.40 0.82
CA THR A 214 -17.60 96.14 0.30
C THR A 214 -18.67 96.18 1.38
N GLU A 215 -19.18 97.36 1.69
CA GLU A 215 -20.32 97.51 2.59
C GLU A 215 -21.60 97.20 1.80
N THR A 216 -22.37 96.21 2.27
CA THR A 216 -23.66 95.87 1.67
C THR A 216 -24.78 96.63 2.37
N CYS A 217 -25.50 97.51 1.66
CA CYS A 217 -26.72 98.12 2.19
C CYS A 217 -27.91 97.17 2.02
N GLU A 218 -28.43 96.64 3.12
CA GLU A 218 -29.69 95.90 3.16
C GLU A 218 -30.87 96.85 2.87
N LYS A 219 -31.60 96.59 1.79
CA LYS A 219 -32.62 97.52 1.26
C LYS A 219 -33.95 97.54 2.02
N ASN A 220 -34.11 96.72 3.05
CA ASN A 220 -35.29 96.72 3.92
C ASN A 220 -34.90 97.06 5.37
N PRO A 221 -34.44 98.28 5.67
CA PRO A 221 -34.45 98.73 7.05
C PRO A 221 -35.90 98.69 7.55
N LEU A 222 -36.11 98.08 8.71
CA LEU A 222 -37.42 98.02 9.35
C LEU A 222 -38.02 99.44 9.45
N PRO A 223 -39.32 99.63 9.14
CA PRO A 223 -39.97 100.93 9.26
C PRO A 223 -39.73 101.53 10.65
N THR A 224 -39.25 102.77 10.71
CA THR A 224 -39.08 103.50 11.97
C THR A 224 -40.45 103.78 12.60
N LYS A 225 -40.50 103.87 13.94
CA LYS A 225 -41.74 104.09 14.71
C LYS A 225 -42.56 105.27 14.18
N ASP A 226 -41.89 106.33 13.74
CA ASP A 226 -42.53 107.54 13.22
C ASP A 226 -43.36 107.25 11.97
N VAL A 227 -42.86 106.39 11.06
CA VAL A 227 -43.57 105.98 9.84
C VAL A 227 -44.81 105.16 10.20
N ILE A 228 -44.71 104.32 11.22
CA ILE A 228 -45.81 103.46 11.70
C ILE A 228 -46.92 104.31 12.36
N GLU A 229 -46.57 105.34 13.12
CA GLU A 229 -47.55 106.24 13.75
C GLU A 229 -48.27 107.13 12.73
N GLN A 230 -47.57 107.56 11.68
CA GLN A 230 -48.15 108.33 10.60
C GLN A 230 -49.19 107.52 9.80
N GLU A 231 -48.94 106.25 9.52
CA GLU A 231 -49.95 105.37 8.90
C GLU A 231 -51.13 105.05 9.83
N LYS A 232 -50.91 104.98 11.14
CA LYS A 232 -52.01 104.74 12.10
C LYS A 232 -52.97 105.92 12.28
N SER A 233 -52.59 107.11 11.83
CA SER A 233 -53.39 108.33 11.95
C SER A 233 -54.04 108.78 10.62
N ALA A 234 -53.76 108.07 9.52
CA ALA A 234 -54.40 108.23 8.21
C ALA A 234 -55.55 107.23 8.04
#